data_AF-A0A523G0R5-F1
#
_entry.id   AF-A0A523G0R5-F1
#
_cell.length_a   1.000
_cell.length_b   1.000
_cell.length_c   1.000
_cell.angle_alpha   90.00
_cell.angle_beta   90.00
_cell.angle_gamma   90.00
#
_symmetry.space_group_name_H-M   'P 1'
#
loop_
_entity.id
_entity.type
_entity.pdbx_description
1 polymer ?
#
loop_
_entity_poly.entity_id
_entity_poly.type
_entity_poly.pdbx_seq_one_letter_code
_entity_poly.pdbx_strand_id
1 'polypeptide(L)' 'MRKLLNQELSRLDLQSFKAHPKNSLVLILDDVRSLNNVGSAFRTADAFLLEKIYLCGITGKPPHREINKTALGATDSVNW' A
#
# COMPACT_ATOMS: atom_id res chain seq x y z
N MET A 1 -8.99 -24.45 -2.55
CA MET A 1 -9.21 -23.19 -1.81
C MET A 1 -9.86 -22.20 -2.79
N ARG A 2 -10.98 -21.54 -2.44
CA ARG A 2 -11.68 -20.59 -3.34
C ARG A 2 -10.95 -19.25 -3.36
N LYS A 3 -10.78 -18.64 -4.54
CA LYS A 3 -10.23 -17.28 -4.67
C LYS A 3 -11.27 -16.25 -4.25
N LEU A 4 -10.90 -15.35 -3.33
CA LEU A 4 -11.77 -14.26 -2.88
C LEU A 4 -11.78 -13.10 -3.88
N LEU A 5 -12.92 -12.42 -3.97
CA LEU A 5 -13.06 -11.12 -4.65
C LEU A 5 -12.54 -10.00 -3.74
N ASN A 6 -12.17 -8.86 -4.34
CA ASN A 6 -11.66 -7.71 -3.57
C ASN A 6 -12.68 -7.16 -2.56
N GLN A 7 -13.98 -7.26 -2.88
CA GLN A 7 -15.08 -6.85 -1.99
C GLN A 7 -15.26 -7.80 -0.80
N GLU A 8 -14.76 -9.04 -0.91
CA GLU A 8 -14.81 -10.03 0.16
C GLU A 8 -13.61 -9.90 1.12
N LEU A 9 -12.67 -9.00 0.84
CA LEU A 9 -11.58 -8.68 1.76
C LEU A 9 -12.14 -7.81 2.88
N SER A 10 -11.93 -8.21 4.14
CA SER A 10 -12.28 -7.42 5.33
C SER A 10 -11.37 -6.20 5.54
N ARG A 11 -11.21 -5.38 4.50
CA ARG A 11 -10.41 -4.14 4.54
C ARG A 11 -11.25 -3.01 5.11
N LEU A 12 -10.60 -2.13 5.86
CA LEU A 12 -11.20 -0.86 6.25
C LEU A 12 -11.45 -0.03 4.99
N ASP A 13 -12.54 0.73 4.98
CA ASP A 13 -12.71 1.80 4.00
C ASP A 13 -11.69 2.92 4.27
N LEU A 14 -11.55 3.83 3.31
CA LEU A 14 -10.54 4.89 3.35
C LEU A 14 -10.68 5.83 4.55
N GLN A 15 -11.92 6.17 4.94
CA GLN A 15 -12.14 7.05 6.09
C GLN A 15 -11.80 6.33 7.39
N SER A 16 -12.29 5.10 7.55
CA SER A 16 -11.98 4.26 8.72
C SER A 16 -10.49 3.98 8.83
N PHE A 17 -9.80 3.73 7.71
CA PHE A 17 -8.35 3.59 7.71
C PHE A 17 -7.69 4.84 8.25
N LYS A 18 -8.00 6.04 7.72
CA LYS A 18 -7.36 7.29 8.14
C LYS A 18 -7.60 7.65 9.61
N ALA A 19 -8.77 7.30 10.14
CA ALA A 19 -9.11 7.51 11.55
C ALA A 19 -8.49 6.49 12.51
N HIS A 20 -8.13 5.29 12.01
CA HIS A 20 -7.60 4.23 12.85
C HIS A 20 -6.17 4.57 13.34
N PRO A 21 -5.85 4.30 14.62
CA PRO A 21 -4.48 4.39 15.11
C PRO A 21 -3.52 3.60 14.24
N LYS A 22 -2.36 4.20 13.95
CA LYS A 22 -1.30 3.58 13.15
C LYS A 22 -0.31 2.88 14.04
N ASN A 23 0.25 1.79 13.53
CA ASN A 23 1.47 1.23 14.09
C ASN A 23 2.60 2.21 13.80
N SER A 24 3.38 2.58 14.82
CA SER A 24 4.56 3.47 14.72
C SER A 24 5.72 2.79 13.98
N LEU A 25 5.44 2.37 12.75
CA LEU A 25 6.32 1.68 11.83
C LEU A 25 6.25 2.41 10.50
N VAL A 26 7.43 2.76 9.99
CA VAL A 26 7.61 3.35 8.67
C VAL A 26 8.36 2.38 7.78
N LEU A 27 8.00 2.36 6.50
CA LEU A 27 8.67 1.55 5.49
C LEU A 27 9.47 2.45 4.55
N ILE A 28 10.74 2.13 4.31
CA ILE A 28 11.57 2.85 3.35
C ILE A 28 11.86 1.91 2.18
N LEU A 29 11.46 2.32 0.98
CA LEU A 29 11.76 1.64 -0.28
C LEU A 29 12.82 2.46 -1.02
N ASP A 30 14.06 2.01 -0.94
CA ASP A 30 15.19 2.66 -1.60
C ASP A 30 15.61 1.85 -2.84
N ASP A 31 15.72 2.55 -3.98
CA ASP A 31 16.04 1.98 -5.29
C ASP A 31 15.25 0.71 -5.70
N VAL A 32 13.99 0.60 -5.28
CA VAL A 32 13.10 -0.50 -5.64
C VAL A 32 12.61 -0.31 -7.08
N ARG A 33 13.24 -1.04 -8.00
CA ARG A 33 12.95 -0.97 -9.44
C ARG A 33 11.63 -1.62 -9.87
N SER A 34 11.19 -2.67 -9.17
CA SER A 34 9.98 -3.42 -9.53
C SER A 34 8.73 -2.67 -9.06
N LEU A 35 7.97 -2.12 -10.01
CA LEU A 35 6.71 -1.42 -9.71
C LEU A 35 5.64 -2.33 -9.13
N ASN A 36 5.65 -3.62 -9.48
CA ASN A 36 4.78 -4.62 -8.84
C ASN A 36 5.16 -4.81 -7.37
N ASN A 37 6.46 -4.80 -7.03
CA ASN A 37 6.90 -4.90 -5.63
C ASN A 37 6.57 -3.63 -4.86
N VAL A 38 6.67 -2.45 -5.48
CA VAL A 38 6.22 -1.19 -4.88
C VAL A 38 4.73 -1.28 -4.52
N GLY A 39 3.87 -1.70 -5.45
CA GLY A 39 2.44 -1.84 -5.14
C GLY A 39 2.14 -2.95 -4.13
N SER A 40 2.88 -4.06 -4.14
CA SER A 40 2.81 -5.07 -3.07
C SER A 40 3.20 -4.50 -1.70
N ALA A 41 4.23 -3.65 -1.63
CA ALA A 41 4.64 -2.99 -0.40
C ALA A 41 3.56 -2.03 0.14
N PHE A 42 2.92 -1.26 -0.75
CA PHE A 42 1.72 -0.47 -0.40
C PHE A 42 0.63 -1.33 0.21
N ARG A 43 0.31 -2.46 -0.43
CA ARG A 43 -0.74 -3.38 0.05
C ARG A 43 -0.41 -3.99 1.41
N THR A 44 0.86 -4.32 1.65
CA THR A 44 1.33 -4.78 2.97
C THR A 44 1.21 -3.67 4.00
N ALA A 45 1.62 -2.43 3.68
CA ALA A 45 1.52 -1.30 4.60
C ALA A 45 0.06 -0.98 4.99
N ASP A 46 -0.88 -1.11 4.05
CA ASP A 46 -2.32 -0.99 4.30
C ASP A 46 -2.84 -2.10 5.22
N ALA A 47 -2.47 -3.35 4.98
CA ALA A 47 -2.91 -4.48 5.80
C ALA A 47 -2.43 -4.40 7.26
N PHE A 48 -1.25 -3.82 7.48
CA PHE A 48 -0.65 -3.68 8.80
C PHE A 48 -0.81 -2.28 9.42
N LEU A 49 -1.63 -1.39 8.83
CA LEU A 49 -1.88 -0.04 9.36
C LEU A 49 -0.59 0.75 9.65
N LEU A 50 0.38 0.69 8.75
CA LEU A 50 1.63 1.45 8.88
C LEU A 50 1.37 2.96 8.82
N GLU A 51 2.25 3.71 9.45
CA GLU A 51 2.17 5.17 9.51
C GLU A 51 2.48 5.81 8.15
N LYS A 52 3.59 5.39 7.53
CA LYS A 52 4.08 5.99 6.29
C LYS A 52 5.00 5.07 5.49
N ILE A 53 5.01 5.23 4.18
CA ILE A 53 6.03 4.72 3.27
C ILE A 53 6.92 5.87 2.79
N TYR A 54 8.20 5.63 2.56
CA TYR A 54 9.08 6.55 1.85
C TYR A 54 9.58 5.89 0.58
N LEU A 55 9.41 6.57 -0.56
CA LEU A 55 9.88 6.11 -1.87
C LEU A 55 11.12 6.91 -2.28
N CYS A 56 12.29 6.30 -2.09
CA CYS A 56 13.59 6.93 -2.25
C CYS A 56 14.29 6.52 -3.56
N GLY A 57 15.32 7.28 -3.93
CA GLY A 57 16.15 7.01 -5.10
C GLY A 57 15.34 6.87 -6.40
N ILE A 58 15.61 5.81 -7.16
CA ILE A 58 14.94 5.52 -8.43
C ILE A 58 13.56 4.85 -8.29
N THR A 59 13.06 4.68 -7.06
CA THR A 59 11.80 3.99 -6.82
C THR A 59 10.63 4.71 -7.49
N GLY A 60 9.89 3.96 -8.31
CA GLY A 60 8.71 4.46 -9.01
C GLY A 60 7.58 4.85 -8.05
N LYS A 61 6.85 5.91 -8.38
CA LYS A 61 5.84 6.53 -7.51
C LYS A 61 4.45 6.44 -8.14
N PRO A 62 3.36 6.26 -7.36
CA PRO A 62 2.01 6.48 -7.86
C PRO A 62 1.82 7.93 -8.39
N PRO A 63 0.89 8.18 -9.34
CA PRO A 63 0.07 7.18 -10.03
C PRO A 63 0.87 6.46 -11.12
N HIS A 64 0.91 5.12 -11.07
CA HIS A 64 1.48 4.28 -12.12
C HIS A 64 0.68 2.99 -12.25
N ARG A 65 0.34 2.57 -13.49
CA ARG A 65 -0.57 1.45 -13.75
C ARG A 65 -0.17 0.16 -13.03
N GLU A 66 1.11 -0.22 -13.13
CA GLU A 66 1.63 -1.45 -12.50
C GLU A 66 1.60 -1.40 -10.96
N ILE A 67 1.84 -0.22 -10.36
CA ILE A 67 1.71 -0.03 -8.90
C ILE A 67 0.23 -0.17 -8.51
N ASN A 68 -0.67 0.53 -9.21
CA ASN A 68 -2.10 0.53 -8.90
C ASN A 68 -2.71 -0.88 -8.98
N LYS A 69 -2.29 -1.66 -10.00
CA LYS A 69 -2.74 -3.04 -10.21
C LYS A 69 -2.44 -3.95 -9.02
N THR A 70 -1.34 -3.73 -8.31
CA THR A 70 -0.88 -4.58 -7.20
C THR A 70 -1.22 -4.00 -5.83
N ALA A 71 -1.27 -2.67 -5.70
CA ALA A 71 -1.64 -1.95 -4.48
C ALA A 71 -3.13 -2.07 -4.13
N LEU A 72 -4.02 -2.31 -5.11
CA LEU A 72 -5.46 -2.44 -4.90
C LEU A 72 -6.07 -1.26 -4.11
N GLY A 73 -5.67 -0.02 -4.42
CA GLY A 73 -6.15 1.19 -3.74
C GLY A 73 -5.40 1.53 -2.43
N ALA A 74 -4.41 0.74 -2.02
CA ALA A 74 -3.58 1.05 -0.86
C ALA A 74 -2.76 2.36 -1.00
N THR A 75 -2.59 2.86 -2.23
CA THR A 75 -1.96 4.17 -2.50
C THR A 75 -2.81 5.35 -2.05
N ASP A 76 -4.11 5.13 -1.81
CA ASP A 76 -5.06 6.17 -1.39
C ASP A 76 -5.24 6.22 0.14
N SER A 77 -4.86 5.14 0.83
CA SER A 77 -5.01 4.96 2.28
C SER A 77 -3.73 5.26 3.06
N VAL A 78 -2.61 4.65 2.68
CA VAL A 78 -1.31 4.79 3.37
C VAL A 78 -0.66 6.11 2.98
N ASN A 79 -0.11 6.85 3.94
CA ASN A 79 0.70 8.04 3.63
C ASN A 79 2.02 7.60 2.98
N TRP A 80 2.51 8.30 1.95
CA TRP A 80 3.76 7.95 1.29
C TRP A 80 4.52 9.16 0.73
#